data_AF-A0A0G2B3S8-F1
#
_entry.id   AF-A0A0G2B3S8-F1
#
_cell.length_a   1.000
_cell.length_b   1.000
_cell.length_c   1.000
_cell.angle_alpha   90.00
_cell.angle_beta   90.00
_cell.angle_gamma   90.00
#
_symmetry.space_group_name_H-M   'P 1'
#
loop_
_entity.id
_entity.type
_entity.pdbx_description
1 polymer ?
#
loop_
_entity_poly.entity_id
_entity_poly.type
_entity_poly.pdbx_seq_one_letter_code
_entity_poly.pdbx_strand_id
1 'polypeptide(L)' 'MRMAGRMGSDRVTVTNLKVLVVDALAGKLIVSGAVPGRRGTLLEVVSA' A
#
# COMPACT_ATOMS: atom_id res chain seq x y z
N MET A 1 -0.37 -23.99 -14.48
CA MET A 1 -1.69 -23.56 -14.98
C MET A 1 -2.36 -22.71 -13.91
N ARG A 2 -3.03 -21.61 -14.28
CA ARG A 2 -3.92 -20.88 -13.36
C ARG A 2 -5.32 -21.50 -13.47
N MET A 3 -5.89 -21.95 -12.36
CA MET A 3 -7.24 -22.53 -12.29
C MET A 3 -8.15 -21.62 -11.45
N ALA A 4 -9.47 -21.80 -11.56
CA ALA A 4 -10.44 -21.03 -10.80
C ALA A 4 -10.29 -21.28 -9.28
N GLY A 5 -10.45 -20.23 -8.48
CA GLY A 5 -10.35 -20.27 -7.02
C GLY A 5 -10.70 -18.92 -6.37
N ARG A 6 -10.75 -18.86 -5.04
CA ARG A 6 -10.99 -17.60 -4.30
C ARG A 6 -9.73 -16.75 -4.34
N MET A 7 -9.81 -15.57 -4.94
CA MET A 7 -8.68 -14.64 -5.07
C MET A 7 -8.67 -13.60 -3.94
N GLY A 8 -7.48 -13.10 -3.61
CA GLY A 8 -7.27 -12.01 -2.64
C GLY A 8 -7.03 -12.48 -1.21
N SER A 9 -6.91 -11.54 -0.28
CA SER A 9 -6.41 -11.73 1.11
C SER A 9 -4.91 -11.99 1.21
N ASP A 10 -4.19 -12.02 0.09
CA ASP A 10 -2.75 -12.15 0.08
C ASP A 10 -2.08 -10.86 0.56
N ARG A 11 -0.98 -10.99 1.30
CA ARG A 11 -0.11 -9.85 1.63
C ARG A 11 0.78 -9.56 0.42
N VAL A 12 0.60 -8.39 -0.17
CA VAL A 12 1.34 -7.93 -1.35
C VAL A 12 2.10 -6.65 -1.01
N THR A 13 3.35 -6.54 -1.50
CA THR A 13 4.18 -5.34 -1.35
C THR A 13 4.41 -4.71 -2.72
N VAL A 14 4.20 -3.39 -2.81
CA VAL A 14 4.50 -2.61 -4.01
C VAL A 14 5.76 -1.80 -3.75
N THR A 15 6.79 -1.99 -4.58
CA THR A 15 8.08 -1.32 -4.44
C THR A 15 8.14 -0.03 -5.27
N ASN A 16 9.16 0.80 -5.03
CA ASN A 16 9.46 2.03 -5.79
C ASN A 16 8.36 3.11 -5.73
N LEU A 17 7.54 3.11 -4.69
CA LEU A 17 6.61 4.21 -4.41
C LEU A 17 7.39 5.40 -3.82
N LYS A 18 7.11 6.62 -4.30
CA LYS A 18 7.74 7.83 -3.80
C LYS A 18 6.84 8.50 -2.76
N VAL A 19 7.42 8.89 -1.64
CA VAL A 19 6.76 9.77 -0.67
C VAL A 19 6.85 11.20 -1.20
N LEU A 20 5.71 11.84 -1.42
CA LEU A 20 5.65 13.22 -1.91
C LEU A 20 5.73 14.22 -0.75
N VAL A 21 4.92 14.01 0.29
CA VAL A 21 4.81 14.93 1.42
C VAL A 21 4.51 14.15 2.69
N VAL A 22 5.13 14.57 3.79
CA VAL A 22 4.78 14.13 5.15
C VAL A 22 4.19 15.31 5.89
N ASP A 23 2.89 15.24 6.17
CA ASP A 23 2.18 16.23 6.97
C ASP A 23 2.08 15.72 8.41
N ALA A 24 3.03 16.14 9.23
CA ALA A 24 3.11 15.75 10.64
C ALA A 24 1.96 16.32 11.49
N LEU A 25 1.40 17.47 11.10
CA LEU A 25 0.30 18.11 11.85
C LEU A 25 -1.01 17.35 11.63
N ALA A 26 -1.29 16.96 10.38
CA ALA A 26 -2.46 16.16 10.05
C ALA A 26 -2.27 14.66 10.30
N GLY A 27 -1.03 14.21 10.59
CA GLY A 27 -0.67 12.80 10.72
C GLY A 27 -0.83 12.02 9.41
N LYS A 28 -0.52 12.65 8.27
CA LYS A 28 -0.73 12.08 6.93
C LYS A 28 0.56 11.94 6.16
N LEU A 29 0.62 10.89 5.34
CA LEU A 29 1.72 10.63 4.42
C LEU A 29 1.15 10.50 3.01
N ILE A 30 1.59 11.37 2.11
CA ILE A 30 1.13 11.44 0.72
C ILE A 30 2.13 10.67 -0.14
N VAL A 31 1.65 9.61 -0.80
CA VAL A 31 2.45 8.73 -1.66
C VAL A 31 2.03 8.91 -3.11
N SER A 32 2.99 8.90 -4.03
CA SER A 32 2.69 8.86 -5.46
C SER A 32 2.34 7.44 -5.88
N GLY A 33 1.07 7.19 -6.23
CA GLY A 33 0.64 5.94 -6.87
C GLY A 33 -0.37 5.13 -6.06
N ALA A 34 -0.56 3.89 -6.49
CA ALA A 34 -1.51 2.97 -5.88
C ALA A 34 -0.87 2.17 -4.74
N VAL A 35 -1.65 1.98 -3.67
CA VAL A 35 -1.26 1.21 -2.48
C VAL A 35 -2.18 -0.01 -2.38
N PRO A 36 -1.68 -1.20 -2.00
CA PRO A 36 -2.51 -2.40 -1.92
C PRO A 36 -3.58 -2.30 -0.83
N GLY A 37 -4.76 -2.87 -1.11
CA GLY A 37 -5.87 -2.91 -0.16
C GLY A 37 -6.90 -1.79 -0.36
N ARG A 38 -7.96 -1.82 0.45
CA ARG A 38 -9.05 -0.82 0.42
C ARG A 38 -8.79 0.29 1.43
N ARG A 39 -9.53 1.39 1.33
CA ARG A 39 -9.50 2.47 2.33
C ARG A 39 -9.76 1.92 3.75
N GLY A 40 -8.88 2.27 4.69
CA GLY A 40 -8.96 1.85 6.10
C GLY A 40 -8.27 0.51 6.40
N THR A 41 -7.64 -0.14 5.43
CA THR A 41 -6.76 -1.28 5.67
C THR A 41 -5.45 -0.82 6.34
N LEU A 42 -4.93 -1.61 7.28
CA LEU A 42 -3.61 -1.38 7.87
C LEU A 42 -2.53 -1.64 6.83
N LEU A 43 -1.60 -0.70 6.73
CA LEU A 43 -0.47 -0.77 5.82
C LEU A 43 0.84 -0.73 6.61
N GLU A 44 1.79 -1.55 6.18
CA GLU A 44 3.16 -1.52 6.68
C GLU A 44 4.02 -0.83 5.63
N VAL A 45 4.70 0.24 6.02
CA VAL A 45 5.57 1.03 5.14
C VAL A 45 6.99 0.89 5.68
N VAL A 46 7.88 0.35 4.84
CA VAL A 46 9.29 0.17 5.15
C VAL A 46 10.14 0.90 4.10
N SER A 47 11.17 1.60 4.55
CA SER A 47 12.22 2.12 3.66
C SER A 47 13.32 1.07 3.56
N ALA A 48 13.64 0.64 2.35
CA ALA A 48 14.84 -0.13 2.06
C ALA A 48 16.03 0.79 1.75
#